data_AF-A0A661XSE3-F1
#
_entry.id   AF-A0A661XSE3-F1
#
_cell.length_a   1.000
_cell.length_b   1.000
_cell.length_c   1.000
_cell.angle_alpha   90.00
_cell.angle_beta   90.00
_cell.angle_gamma   90.00
#
_symmetry.space_group_name_H-M   'P 1'
#
loop_
_entity.id
_entity.type
_entity.pdbx_description
1 polymer ?
#
loop_
_entity_poly.entity_id
_entity_poly.type
_entity_poly.pdbx_seq_one_letter_code
_entity_poly.pdbx_strand_id
1 'polypeptide(L)'
;MPDNNQNSKKDIFSQGQLEGLKLRNRIIRAGCFEGMCQNGEVTEQLIEHHRRVAEGGVAMTTVAYCSVTFDGRAFEHEMWMRPELVPDLKKLTDAVHNEGAAVSIQLGHCGYFANKKVIKRRPLGASRKYNLFQQSFCKAMSISEIEEKIADFAEAAKLAKQAGFDAVEIHAG
;
A
#
# COMPACT_ATOMS: atom_id res chain seq x y z
N MET A 1 -29.97 40.70 -10.27
CA MET A 1 -28.53 40.40 -10.15
C MET A 1 -28.34 38.98 -10.64
N PRO A 2 -27.55 38.71 -11.68
CA PRO A 2 -27.28 37.33 -12.05
C PRO A 2 -26.39 36.68 -10.98
N ASP A 3 -26.79 35.49 -10.55
CA ASP A 3 -26.06 34.63 -9.61
C ASP A 3 -24.65 34.36 -10.12
N ASN A 4 -23.66 34.92 -9.43
CA ASN A 4 -22.25 34.80 -9.79
C ASN A 4 -21.63 33.51 -9.24
N ASN A 5 -22.40 32.41 -9.26
CA ASN A 5 -21.92 31.11 -8.81
C ASN A 5 -21.40 30.34 -10.03
N GLN A 6 -20.30 30.83 -10.62
CA GLN A 6 -19.47 30.03 -11.51
C GLN A 6 -18.87 28.90 -10.68
N ASN A 7 -19.62 27.81 -10.59
CA ASN A 7 -19.14 26.54 -10.12
C ASN A 7 -18.05 26.11 -11.11
N SER A 8 -16.80 26.50 -10.84
CA SER A 8 -15.61 26.04 -11.54
C SER A 8 -15.62 24.52 -11.43
N LYS A 9 -16.19 23.86 -12.43
CA LYS A 9 -16.16 22.40 -12.53
C LYS A 9 -14.68 22.04 -12.57
N LYS A 10 -14.16 21.52 -11.46
CA LYS A 10 -12.79 21.03 -11.40
C LYS A 10 -12.67 19.92 -12.44
N ASP A 11 -12.00 20.24 -13.54
CA ASP A 11 -11.77 19.30 -14.62
C ASP A 11 -10.89 18.15 -14.10
N ILE A 12 -11.37 16.93 -14.26
CA ILE A 12 -10.67 15.71 -13.83
C ILE A 12 -9.33 15.51 -14.56
N PHE A 13 -9.20 16.04 -15.78
CA PHE A 13 -7.98 15.95 -16.59
C PHE A 13 -7.02 17.11 -16.34
N SER A 14 -7.46 18.17 -15.65
CA SER A 14 -6.57 19.25 -15.22
C SER A 14 -5.60 18.78 -14.15
N GLN A 15 -4.42 19.39 -14.08
CA GLN A 15 -3.41 19.09 -13.07
C GLN A 15 -3.99 19.14 -11.65
N GLY A 16 -3.58 18.18 -10.84
CA GLY A 16 -3.92 18.05 -9.43
C GLY A 16 -2.71 18.32 -8.54
N GLN A 17 -2.98 18.47 -7.25
CA GLN A 17 -1.94 18.55 -6.24
C GLN A 17 -2.43 17.86 -4.97
N LEU A 18 -1.55 17.08 -4.35
CA LEU A 18 -1.73 16.54 -3.00
C LEU A 18 -0.60 17.07 -2.13
N GLU A 19 -0.90 18.05 -1.29
CA GLU A 19 0.09 18.84 -0.56
C GLU A 19 1.19 19.40 -1.49
N GLY A 20 2.38 18.79 -1.52
CA GLY A 20 3.49 19.16 -2.40
C GLY A 20 3.63 18.31 -3.68
N LEU A 21 2.90 17.20 -3.79
CA LEU A 21 3.00 16.27 -4.92
C LEU A 21 2.17 16.79 -6.09
N LYS A 22 2.85 17.18 -7.17
CA LYS A 22 2.21 17.58 -8.42
C LYS A 22 1.71 16.34 -9.17
N LEU A 23 0.45 16.38 -9.60
CA LEU A 23 -0.18 15.30 -10.33
C LEU A 23 -0.61 15.78 -11.72
N ARG A 24 -0.35 14.97 -12.75
CA ARG A 24 -0.69 15.33 -14.14
C ARG A 24 -2.19 15.46 -14.41
N ASN A 25 -3.02 14.85 -13.56
CA ASN A 25 -4.47 14.98 -13.53
C ASN A 25 -5.01 14.62 -12.13
N ARG A 26 -6.32 14.38 -11.99
CA ARG A 26 -6.98 14.06 -10.70
C ARG A 26 -7.45 12.61 -10.59
N ILE A 27 -6.90 11.71 -11.41
CA ILE A 27 -7.28 10.29 -11.47
C ILE A 27 -6.26 9.46 -10.69
N ILE A 28 -6.69 8.87 -9.57
CA ILE A 28 -5.85 8.01 -8.74
C ILE A 28 -6.44 6.60 -8.75
N ARG A 29 -5.62 5.60 -9.10
CA ARG A 29 -6.03 4.20 -8.93
C ARG A 29 -5.94 3.85 -7.45
N ALA A 30 -7.07 3.51 -6.84
CA ALA A 30 -7.13 3.05 -5.46
C ALA A 30 -6.29 1.78 -5.23
N GLY A 31 -5.83 1.58 -3.99
CA GLY A 31 -5.18 0.34 -3.58
C GLY A 31 -6.15 -0.84 -3.73
N CYS A 32 -5.79 -1.79 -4.58
CA CYS A 32 -6.58 -3.00 -4.83
C CYS A 32 -5.62 -4.17 -4.93
N PHE A 33 -5.70 -5.09 -3.97
CA PHE A 33 -4.78 -6.22 -3.84
C PHE A 33 -4.62 -6.98 -5.17
N GLU A 34 -3.44 -6.87 -5.76
CA GLU A 34 -3.12 -7.38 -7.09
C GLU A 34 -2.93 -8.90 -7.09
N GLY A 35 -2.51 -9.46 -5.96
CA GLY A 35 -2.15 -10.87 -5.82
C GLY A 35 -0.93 -11.30 -6.64
N MET A 36 -0.09 -10.34 -7.05
CA MET A 36 1.05 -10.56 -7.96
C MET A 36 2.40 -10.72 -7.24
N CYS A 37 2.43 -10.81 -5.90
CA CYS A 37 3.67 -10.86 -5.13
C CYS A 37 4.01 -12.28 -4.71
N GLN A 38 4.29 -13.16 -5.66
CA GLN A 38 4.52 -14.57 -5.34
C GLN A 38 5.68 -14.74 -4.36
N ASN A 39 5.47 -15.59 -3.34
CA ASN A 39 6.37 -15.77 -2.20
C ASN A 39 6.66 -14.49 -1.39
N GLY A 40 5.86 -13.43 -1.56
CA GLY A 40 6.08 -12.14 -0.92
C GLY A 40 7.22 -11.32 -1.55
N GLU A 41 7.55 -11.61 -2.81
CA GLU A 41 8.54 -10.89 -3.62
C GLU A 41 7.88 -9.92 -4.60
N VAL A 42 8.60 -8.88 -5.00
CA VAL A 42 8.19 -8.00 -6.10
C VAL A 42 8.44 -8.73 -7.41
N THR A 43 7.39 -8.92 -8.21
CA THR A 43 7.49 -9.64 -9.50
C THR A 43 7.47 -8.67 -10.68
N GLU A 44 8.02 -9.12 -11.81
CA GLU A 44 7.90 -8.40 -13.09
C GLU A 44 6.43 -8.16 -13.49
N GLN A 45 5.52 -9.07 -13.12
CA GLN A 45 4.09 -8.91 -13.38
C GLN A 45 3.50 -7.72 -12.60
N LEU A 46 3.91 -7.53 -11.35
CA LEU A 46 3.51 -6.38 -10.55
C LEU A 46 4.05 -5.08 -11.15
N ILE A 47 5.34 -5.06 -11.51
CA ILE A 47 5.99 -3.90 -12.13
C ILE A 47 5.24 -3.50 -13.40
N GLU A 48 5.04 -4.45 -14.31
CA GLU A 48 4.37 -4.22 -15.59
C GLU A 48 2.90 -3.83 -15.42
N HIS A 49 2.20 -4.36 -14.42
CA HIS A 49 0.83 -3.93 -14.10
C HIS A 49 0.77 -2.45 -13.75
N HIS A 50 1.63 -1.99 -12.84
CA HIS A 50 1.66 -0.58 -12.45
C HIS A 50 2.18 0.33 -13.56
N ARG A 51 3.16 -0.11 -14.36
CA ARG A 51 3.63 0.60 -15.55
C ARG A 51 2.49 0.81 -16.56
N ARG A 52 1.72 -0.22 -16.91
CA ARG A 52 0.59 -0.10 -17.84
C ARG A 52 -0.53 0.81 -17.32
N VAL A 53 -0.82 0.77 -16.02
CA VAL A 53 -1.78 1.69 -15.40
C VAL A 53 -1.28 3.13 -15.56
N ALA A 54 0.02 3.36 -15.37
CA ALA A 54 0.65 4.66 -15.59
C ALA A 54 0.66 5.05 -17.08
N GLU A 55 1.01 4.16 -18.01
CA GLU A 55 0.91 4.39 -19.45
C GLU A 55 -0.51 4.81 -19.87
N GLY A 56 -1.54 4.23 -19.23
CA GLY A 56 -2.96 4.55 -19.45
C GLY A 56 -3.40 5.94 -18.96
N GLY A 57 -2.52 6.73 -18.35
CA GLY A 57 -2.79 8.14 -18.06
C GLY A 57 -3.21 8.47 -16.63
N VAL A 58 -3.15 7.55 -15.65
CA VAL A 58 -3.49 7.91 -14.25
C VAL A 58 -2.50 8.92 -13.67
N ALA A 59 -2.95 9.80 -12.78
CA ALA A 59 -2.03 10.68 -12.05
C ALA A 59 -1.16 9.92 -11.05
N MET A 60 -1.74 8.93 -10.37
CA MET A 60 -1.03 8.11 -9.39
C MET A 60 -1.61 6.70 -9.34
N THR A 61 -0.76 5.71 -9.13
CA THR A 61 -1.16 4.32 -8.89
C THR A 61 -0.73 3.86 -7.49
N THR A 62 -1.67 3.30 -6.72
CA THR A 62 -1.37 2.74 -5.39
C THR A 62 -1.05 1.24 -5.51
N VAL A 63 0.16 0.85 -5.12
CA VAL A 63 0.59 -0.55 -4.95
C VAL A 63 -0.02 -1.11 -3.67
N ALA A 64 -0.75 -2.23 -3.77
CA ALA A 64 -1.32 -2.92 -2.63
C ALA A 64 -0.91 -4.41 -2.64
N TYR A 65 -1.23 -5.20 -1.63
CA TYR A 65 -1.24 -4.81 -0.23
C TYR A 65 0.15 -5.14 0.31
N CYS A 66 0.81 -4.18 0.97
CA CYS A 66 2.13 -4.39 1.56
C CYS A 66 2.00 -4.47 3.08
N SER A 67 2.19 -5.67 3.64
CA SER A 67 2.26 -5.81 5.09
C SER A 67 3.54 -5.16 5.62
N VAL A 68 3.46 -4.38 6.69
CA VAL A 68 4.66 -3.74 7.29
C VAL A 68 5.65 -4.75 7.87
N THR A 69 5.16 -5.95 8.21
CA THR A 69 5.95 -7.05 8.74
C THR A 69 5.43 -8.40 8.27
N PHE A 70 6.25 -9.45 8.41
CA PHE A 70 5.87 -10.80 8.06
C PHE A 70 4.61 -11.30 8.79
N ASP A 71 4.40 -10.91 10.06
CA ASP A 71 3.29 -11.36 10.89
C ASP A 71 1.94 -10.67 10.60
N GLY A 72 1.93 -9.67 9.73
CA GLY A 72 0.74 -8.97 9.29
C GLY A 72 0.07 -9.57 8.06
N ARG A 73 0.55 -10.69 7.50
CA ARG A 73 0.10 -11.19 6.20
C ARG A 73 -1.14 -12.07 6.26
N ALA A 74 -2.04 -11.91 5.29
CA ALA A 74 -3.19 -12.79 5.06
C ALA A 74 -2.91 -13.86 3.98
N PHE A 75 -2.05 -13.55 3.00
CA PHE A 75 -1.77 -14.43 1.85
C PHE A 75 -0.27 -14.71 1.64
N GLU A 76 0.08 -15.87 1.09
CA GLU A 76 1.48 -16.20 0.71
C GLU A 76 1.98 -15.38 -0.48
N HIS A 77 1.06 -14.86 -1.30
CA HIS A 77 1.33 -14.02 -2.46
C HIS A 77 1.13 -12.51 -2.17
N GLU A 78 1.18 -12.14 -0.88
CA GLU A 78 1.16 -10.77 -0.39
C GLU A 78 2.58 -10.37 0.01
N MET A 79 3.08 -9.22 -0.46
CA MET A 79 4.41 -8.77 -0.06
C MET A 79 4.42 -8.31 1.41
N TRP A 80 5.61 -8.26 2.00
CA TRP A 80 5.82 -7.53 3.24
C TRP A 80 7.12 -6.73 3.16
N MET A 81 7.09 -5.53 3.74
CA MET A 81 8.18 -4.56 3.62
C MET A 81 9.43 -5.05 4.37
N ARG A 82 10.57 -5.05 3.67
CA ARG A 82 11.88 -5.42 4.20
C ARG A 82 12.99 -4.81 3.33
N PRO A 83 14.20 -4.57 3.87
CA PRO A 83 15.29 -3.95 3.14
C PRO A 83 15.61 -4.64 1.80
N GLU A 84 15.48 -5.96 1.73
CA GLU A 84 15.78 -6.76 0.55
C GLU A 84 14.87 -6.44 -0.65
N LEU A 85 13.65 -5.94 -0.40
CA LEU A 85 12.72 -5.57 -1.48
C LEU A 85 12.99 -4.18 -2.06
N VAL A 86 13.75 -3.32 -1.38
CA VAL A 86 13.96 -1.93 -1.81
C VAL A 86 14.48 -1.82 -3.24
N PRO A 87 15.48 -2.61 -3.70
CA PRO A 87 15.95 -2.55 -5.08
C PRO A 87 14.87 -2.89 -6.11
N ASP A 88 14.02 -3.89 -5.85
CA ASP A 88 12.98 -4.30 -6.79
C ASP A 88 11.75 -3.38 -6.74
N LEU A 89 11.40 -2.87 -5.57
CA LEU A 89 10.41 -1.80 -5.43
C LEU A 89 10.87 -0.54 -6.17
N LYS A 90 12.16 -0.23 -6.16
CA LYS A 90 12.70 0.89 -6.94
C LYS A 90 12.54 0.70 -8.44
N LYS A 91 12.71 -0.52 -8.97
CA LYS A 91 12.40 -0.80 -10.38
C LYS A 91 10.93 -0.52 -10.69
N LEU A 92 10.02 -0.88 -9.78
CA LEU A 92 8.59 -0.58 -9.91
C LEU A 92 8.34 0.92 -9.96
N THR A 93 8.86 1.68 -9.00
CA THR A 93 8.63 3.13 -8.95
C THR A 93 9.23 3.83 -10.16
N ASP A 94 10.45 3.46 -10.55
CA ASP A 94 11.12 4.01 -11.73
C ASP A 94 10.31 3.73 -13.01
N ALA A 95 9.75 2.53 -13.16
CA ALA A 95 8.87 2.19 -14.27
C ALA A 95 7.61 3.05 -14.32
N VAL A 96 6.98 3.34 -13.18
CA VAL A 96 5.80 4.23 -13.09
C VAL A 96 6.17 5.69 -13.39
N HIS A 97 7.29 6.16 -12.83
CA HIS A 97 7.78 7.52 -13.04
C HIS A 97 8.15 7.80 -14.50
N ASN A 98 8.72 6.82 -15.19
CA ASN A 98 9.05 6.93 -16.63
C ASN A 98 7.80 7.17 -17.51
N GLU A 99 6.62 6.72 -17.07
CA GLU A 99 5.34 6.97 -17.74
C GLU A 99 4.69 8.31 -17.31
N GLY A 100 5.35 9.07 -16.43
CA GLY A 100 4.91 10.39 -15.97
C GLY A 100 3.79 10.36 -14.92
N ALA A 101 3.57 9.24 -14.23
CA ALA A 101 2.66 9.14 -13.10
C ALA A 101 3.44 9.10 -11.77
N ALA A 102 2.77 9.47 -10.67
CA ALA A 102 3.25 9.20 -9.33
C ALA A 102 2.90 7.77 -8.89
N VAL A 103 3.52 7.31 -7.81
CA VAL A 103 3.27 5.98 -7.24
C VAL A 103 3.19 6.07 -5.71
N SER A 104 2.18 5.43 -5.14
CA SER A 104 2.06 5.26 -3.70
C SER A 104 2.08 3.78 -3.33
N ILE A 105 2.39 3.49 -2.07
CA ILE A 105 2.27 2.14 -1.51
C ILE A 105 1.30 2.14 -0.34
N GLN A 106 0.41 1.16 -0.32
CA GLN A 106 -0.51 0.92 0.76
C GLN A 106 0.14 0.00 1.80
N LEU A 107 0.50 0.57 2.96
CA LEU A 107 1.09 -0.13 4.09
C LEU A 107 0.00 -0.53 5.09
N GLY A 108 0.04 -1.79 5.55
CA GLY A 108 -0.92 -2.27 6.53
C GLY A 108 -0.42 -3.44 7.36
N HIS A 109 -1.26 -3.93 8.26
CA HIS A 109 -1.05 -5.16 9.01
C HIS A 109 -2.40 -5.85 9.21
N CYS A 110 -2.63 -7.03 8.63
CA CYS A 110 -3.95 -7.69 8.68
C CYS A 110 -4.40 -8.04 10.09
N GLY A 111 -3.46 -8.19 11.04
CA GLY A 111 -3.77 -8.36 12.46
C GLY A 111 -4.77 -9.50 12.70
N TYR A 112 -5.99 -9.15 13.12
CA TYR A 112 -7.07 -10.12 13.32
C TYR A 112 -7.34 -11.01 12.10
N PHE A 113 -7.14 -10.48 10.89
CA PHE A 113 -7.29 -11.17 9.61
C PHE A 113 -6.02 -11.86 9.10
N ALA A 114 -4.87 -11.72 9.79
CA ALA A 114 -3.65 -12.40 9.41
C ALA A 114 -3.82 -13.93 9.49
N ASN A 115 -3.19 -14.64 8.56
CA ASN A 115 -3.38 -16.07 8.41
C ASN A 115 -2.29 -16.84 9.16
N LYS A 116 -2.66 -17.56 10.23
CA LYS A 116 -1.72 -18.35 11.05
C LYS A 116 -0.85 -19.32 10.25
N LYS A 117 -1.35 -19.84 9.12
CA LYS A 117 -0.60 -20.75 8.25
C LYS A 117 0.46 -20.01 7.42
N VAL A 118 0.20 -18.76 7.06
CA VAL A 118 1.14 -17.89 6.34
C VAL A 118 2.21 -17.40 7.31
N ILE A 119 1.78 -16.80 8.42
CA ILE A 119 2.66 -16.13 9.39
C ILE A 119 3.35 -17.09 10.38
N LYS A 120 3.01 -18.39 10.34
CA LYS A 120 3.53 -19.46 11.21
C LYS A 120 3.45 -19.16 12.71
N ARG A 121 2.55 -18.27 13.13
CA ARG A 121 2.33 -17.87 14.52
C ARG A 121 0.88 -17.45 14.75
N ARG A 122 0.53 -17.19 16.01
CA ARG A 122 -0.82 -16.72 16.36
C ARG A 122 -1.00 -15.27 15.90
N PRO A 123 -2.08 -14.93 15.17
CA PRO A 123 -2.36 -13.56 14.76
C PRO A 123 -2.52 -12.63 15.97
N LEU A 124 -2.14 -11.37 15.81
CA LEU A 124 -2.33 -10.32 16.82
C LEU A 124 -3.59 -9.51 16.51
N GLY A 125 -4.18 -8.86 17.51
CA GLY A 125 -5.29 -7.92 17.31
C GLY A 125 -5.54 -7.09 18.56
N ALA A 126 -6.45 -6.13 18.47
CA ALA A 126 -6.78 -5.25 19.60
C ALA A 126 -7.34 -6.02 20.81
N SER A 127 -8.12 -7.07 20.56
CA SER A 127 -8.71 -7.94 21.58
C SER A 127 -8.65 -9.39 21.14
N ARG A 128 -8.67 -10.33 22.09
CA ARG A 128 -8.81 -11.76 21.78
C ARG A 128 -10.19 -12.01 21.16
N LYS A 129 -10.23 -12.33 19.87
CA LYS A 129 -11.46 -12.64 19.13
C LYS A 129 -11.25 -13.85 18.23
N TYR A 130 -12.29 -14.66 18.07
CA TYR A 130 -12.28 -15.75 17.10
C TYR A 130 -12.57 -15.21 15.71
N ASN A 131 -11.68 -15.47 14.76
CA ASN A 131 -11.87 -15.12 13.37
C ASN A 131 -12.52 -16.29 12.61
N LEU A 132 -13.72 -16.07 12.08
CA LEU A 132 -14.46 -17.05 11.28
C LEU A 132 -13.77 -17.35 9.93
N PHE A 133 -13.16 -16.34 9.30
CA PHE A 133 -12.43 -16.49 8.04
C PHE A 133 -11.14 -17.28 8.22
N GLN A 134 -10.37 -16.99 9.27
CA GLN A 134 -9.08 -17.65 9.55
C GLN A 134 -9.21 -18.90 10.43
N GLN A 135 -10.41 -19.20 10.93
CA GLN A 135 -10.72 -20.29 11.87
C GLN A 135 -9.69 -20.39 13.02
N SER A 136 -9.39 -19.24 13.62
CA SER A 136 -8.41 -19.13 14.69
C SER A 136 -8.65 -17.93 15.59
N PHE A 137 -8.14 -17.99 16.82
CA PHE A 137 -8.14 -16.85 17.74
C PHE A 137 -6.93 -15.97 17.51
N CYS A 138 -7.12 -14.66 17.39
CA CYS A 138 -6.03 -13.72 17.59
C CYS A 138 -5.68 -13.59 19.09
N LYS A 139 -4.47 -13.13 19.39
CA LYS A 139 -4.01 -12.70 20.71
C LYS A 139 -4.24 -11.18 20.82
N ALA A 140 -4.71 -10.71 21.98
CA ALA A 140 -4.72 -9.28 22.28
C ALA A 140 -3.27 -8.77 22.38
N MET A 141 -2.93 -7.70 21.67
CA MET A 141 -1.61 -7.08 21.74
C MET A 141 -1.38 -6.50 23.15
N SER A 142 -0.17 -6.68 23.69
CA SER A 142 0.32 -5.85 24.79
C SER A 142 0.67 -4.44 24.31
N ILE A 143 0.88 -3.52 25.26
CA ILE A 143 1.37 -2.17 24.95
C ILE A 143 2.71 -2.22 24.21
N SER A 144 3.63 -3.11 24.63
CA SER A 144 4.92 -3.29 23.95
C SER A 144 4.75 -3.79 22.51
N GLU A 145 3.82 -4.72 22.25
CA GLU A 145 3.53 -5.19 20.89
C GLU A 145 2.91 -4.08 20.03
N ILE A 146 2.14 -3.16 20.62
CA ILE A 146 1.63 -1.96 19.93
C ILE A 146 2.79 -1.01 19.57
N GLU A 147 3.71 -0.75 20.51
CA GLU A 147 4.89 0.07 20.27
C GLU A 147 5.79 -0.52 19.17
N GLU A 148 5.97 -1.84 19.17
CA GLU A 148 6.65 -2.57 18.09
C GLU A 148 5.95 -2.35 16.75
N LYS A 149 4.63 -2.50 16.67
CA LYS A 149 3.89 -2.24 15.43
C LYS A 149 4.04 -0.79 14.97
N ILE A 150 4.04 0.19 15.87
CA ILE A 150 4.30 1.60 15.51
C ILE A 150 5.68 1.75 14.86
N ALA A 151 6.72 1.12 15.45
CA ALA A 151 8.06 1.11 14.89
C ALA A 151 8.13 0.44 13.51
N ASP A 152 7.39 -0.67 13.33
CA ASP A 152 7.30 -1.37 12.06
C ASP A 152 6.71 -0.50 10.95
N PHE A 153 5.61 0.20 11.22
CA PHE A 153 5.02 1.16 10.26
C PHE A 153 6.00 2.28 9.90
N ALA A 154 6.72 2.81 10.90
CA ALA A 154 7.71 3.85 10.67
C ALA A 154 8.88 3.35 9.81
N GLU A 155 9.38 2.14 10.06
CA GLU A 155 10.45 1.55 9.27
C GLU A 155 10.00 1.24 7.84
N ALA A 156 8.80 0.66 7.69
CA ALA A 156 8.24 0.39 6.38
C ALA A 156 8.06 1.68 5.54
N ALA A 157 7.66 2.78 6.17
CA ALA A 157 7.58 4.08 5.50
C ALA A 157 8.95 4.64 5.08
N LYS A 158 10.01 4.43 5.88
CA LYS A 158 11.38 4.79 5.48
C LYS A 158 11.84 3.98 4.28
N LEU A 159 11.61 2.68 4.29
CA LEU A 159 11.97 1.79 3.18
C LEU A 159 11.18 2.13 1.90
N ALA A 160 9.89 2.46 2.02
CA ALA A 160 9.09 2.97 0.91
C ALA A 160 9.69 4.26 0.32
N LYS A 161 10.10 5.20 1.15
CA LYS A 161 10.79 6.42 0.69
C LYS A 161 12.10 6.10 -0.02
N GLN A 162 12.91 5.18 0.51
CA GLN A 162 14.17 4.75 -0.11
C GLN A 162 13.93 4.08 -1.47
N ALA A 163 12.83 3.32 -1.59
CA ALA A 163 12.41 2.69 -2.82
C ALA A 163 11.86 3.69 -3.85
N GLY A 164 11.63 4.96 -3.51
CA GLY A 164 11.20 5.99 -4.45
C GLY A 164 9.69 6.20 -4.53
N PHE A 165 8.90 5.71 -3.57
CA PHE A 165 7.48 6.03 -3.52
C PHE A 165 7.23 7.51 -3.21
N ASP A 166 6.26 8.11 -3.90
CA ASP A 166 5.88 9.52 -3.72
C ASP A 166 4.98 9.73 -2.51
N ALA A 167 4.23 8.70 -2.14
CA ALA A 167 3.30 8.72 -1.02
C ALA A 167 3.17 7.33 -0.36
N VAL A 168 2.77 7.36 0.91
CA VAL A 168 2.36 6.17 1.66
C VAL A 168 0.89 6.31 2.00
N GLU A 169 0.13 5.26 1.76
CA GLU A 169 -1.25 5.12 2.21
C GLU A 169 -1.28 4.17 3.41
N ILE A 170 -1.81 4.62 4.55
CA ILE A 170 -2.00 3.77 5.72
C ILE A 170 -3.35 3.05 5.58
N HIS A 171 -3.31 1.72 5.48
CA HIS A 171 -4.52 0.92 5.40
C HIS A 171 -5.19 0.79 6.77
N ALA A 172 -6.27 1.53 6.95
CA ALA A 172 -7.12 1.50 8.15
C ALA A 172 -8.61 1.32 7.80
N GLY A 173 -8.90 0.79 6.61
CA GLY A 173 -10.24 0.55 6.08
C GLY A 173 -10.66 -0.91 6.07
#